data_AF-A0A9D1XNZ9-F1
#
_entry.id   AF-A0A9D1XNZ9-F1
#
_cell.length_a   1.000
_cell.length_b   1.000
_cell.length_c   1.000
_cell.angle_alpha   90.00
_cell.angle_beta   90.00
_cell.angle_gamma   90.00
#
_symmetry.space_group_name_H-M   'P 1'
#
loop_
_entity.id
_entity.type
_entity.pdbx_description
1 polymer ?
#
loop_
_entity_poly.entity_id
_entity_poly.type
_entity_poly.pdbx_seq_one_letter_code
_entity_poly.pdbx_strand_id
1 'polypeptide(L)'
;MAPTHIDDPLMAYVVRYFAEYQAVVLEDEYGDPRLENNWFPAVFAYHYDAIVASVPFTRERYEAHGRLRELLAGLALNPESFWGLTLYLYDYVADACLNRLATRKNAKETYQDLRDFLASNGPMRRITYKAENGKTFTLTDPLLLKYLSLTLAEERMSVFDKYLYDNEVCAVSPADKADSGRKASYFFAQCLRKFLDMKGVSSAKRRQGASISNKEKELILCVLYVCGFASNPENYLDLGYYNKLMKDYEGERMNGSAKYEFVRVPPAFLYELSQKGNKSGG
;
A
#
# COMPACT_ATOMS: atom_id res chain seq x y z
N MET A 1 -14.56 6.82 -24.35
CA MET A 1 -13.60 7.91 -24.11
C MET A 1 -12.24 7.26 -23.87
N ALA A 2 -11.22 7.59 -24.66
CA ALA A 2 -9.89 6.96 -24.56
C ALA A 2 -9.18 7.37 -23.26
N PRO A 3 -8.32 6.52 -22.65
CA PRO A 3 -7.52 6.93 -21.50
C PRO A 3 -6.52 7.99 -21.93
N THR A 4 -6.69 9.20 -21.41
CA THR A 4 -5.92 10.38 -21.82
C THR A 4 -4.65 10.66 -21.03
N HIS A 5 -4.22 9.82 -20.07
CA HIS A 5 -3.25 10.30 -19.08
C HIS A 5 -1.98 9.48 -18.81
N ILE A 6 -1.73 8.29 -19.37
CA ILE A 6 -0.55 7.52 -18.90
C ILE A 6 0.80 8.20 -19.22
N ASP A 7 0.86 8.95 -20.32
CA ASP A 7 2.02 9.73 -20.76
C ASP A 7 1.94 11.22 -20.31
N ASP A 8 0.94 11.56 -19.49
CA ASP A 8 0.77 12.90 -18.94
C ASP A 8 1.84 13.16 -17.86
N PRO A 9 2.46 14.36 -17.84
CA PRO A 9 3.32 14.79 -16.73
C PRO A 9 2.72 14.55 -15.34
N LEU A 10 1.39 14.58 -15.21
CA LEU A 10 0.62 14.20 -14.01
C LEU A 10 1.00 12.81 -13.48
N MET A 11 1.19 11.83 -14.37
CA MET A 11 1.40 10.43 -14.02
C MET A 11 2.84 10.08 -13.66
N ALA A 12 3.81 10.95 -13.96
CA ALA A 12 5.23 10.64 -13.80
C ALA A 12 5.59 10.17 -12.38
N TYR A 13 5.06 10.81 -11.35
CA TYR A 13 5.30 10.40 -9.97
C TYR A 13 4.44 9.22 -9.52
N VAL A 14 3.23 9.06 -10.09
CA VAL A 14 2.36 7.90 -9.83
C VAL A 14 3.03 6.62 -10.32
N VAL A 15 3.47 6.59 -11.58
CA VAL A 15 4.14 5.43 -12.19
C VAL A 15 5.42 5.11 -11.44
N ARG A 16 6.19 6.13 -11.05
CA ARG A 16 7.42 5.96 -10.29
C ARG A 16 7.18 5.38 -8.89
N TYR A 17 6.18 5.89 -8.18
CA TYR A 17 5.76 5.34 -6.88
C TYR A 17 5.29 3.90 -6.97
N PHE A 18 4.44 3.63 -7.96
CA PHE A 18 3.96 2.30 -8.24
C PHE A 18 5.12 1.32 -8.50
N ALA A 19 6.03 1.66 -9.41
CA ALA A 19 7.14 0.79 -9.80
C ALA A 19 8.03 0.39 -8.62
N GLU A 20 8.28 1.30 -7.69
CA GLU A 20 9.20 1.06 -6.56
C GLU A 20 8.51 0.34 -5.38
N TYR A 21 7.24 0.65 -5.11
CA TYR A 21 6.61 0.27 -3.83
C TYR A 21 5.35 -0.58 -3.95
N GLN A 22 4.80 -0.75 -5.15
CA GLN A 22 3.55 -1.50 -5.34
C GLN A 22 3.64 -2.54 -6.46
N ALA A 23 4.58 -2.42 -7.40
CA ALA A 23 4.70 -3.36 -8.50
C ALA A 23 5.00 -4.78 -7.99
N VAL A 24 4.20 -5.73 -8.47
CA VAL A 24 4.40 -7.17 -8.27
C VAL A 24 4.97 -7.72 -9.57
N VAL A 25 6.19 -8.23 -9.50
CA VAL A 25 6.87 -8.87 -10.64
C VAL A 25 6.92 -10.36 -10.38
N LEU A 26 6.30 -11.13 -11.27
CA LEU A 26 6.31 -12.58 -11.28
C LEU A 26 7.08 -13.06 -12.51
N GLU A 27 7.62 -14.27 -12.46
CA GLU A 27 8.15 -14.94 -13.66
C GLU A 27 7.00 -15.68 -14.34
N ASP A 28 6.91 -15.58 -15.67
CA ASP A 28 5.98 -16.39 -16.44
C ASP A 28 6.49 -17.84 -16.63
N GLU A 29 5.75 -18.63 -17.40
CA GLU A 29 6.09 -20.05 -17.64
C GLU A 29 7.42 -20.27 -18.37
N TYR A 30 8.02 -19.20 -18.93
CA TYR A 30 9.31 -19.20 -19.60
C TYR A 30 10.44 -18.57 -18.76
N GLY A 31 10.12 -18.10 -17.55
CA GLY A 31 11.06 -17.39 -16.69
C GLY A 31 11.19 -15.90 -17.01
N ASP A 32 10.33 -15.36 -17.88
CA ASP A 32 10.37 -13.94 -18.24
C ASP A 32 9.61 -13.10 -17.19
N PRO A 33 10.16 -11.95 -16.77
CA PRO A 33 9.53 -11.11 -15.77
C PRO A 33 8.28 -10.45 -16.33
N ARG A 34 7.15 -10.68 -15.65
CA ARG A 34 5.84 -10.10 -15.94
C ARG A 34 5.37 -9.27 -14.75
N LEU A 35 4.94 -8.05 -15.04
CA LEU A 35 4.36 -7.17 -14.04
C LEU A 35 2.87 -7.50 -13.87
N GLU A 36 2.52 -8.11 -12.74
CA GLU A 36 1.18 -8.65 -12.50
C GLU A 36 0.16 -7.52 -12.42
N ASN A 37 0.41 -6.50 -11.60
CA ASN A 37 -0.55 -5.46 -11.26
C ASN A 37 -0.36 -4.14 -12.04
N ASN A 38 0.09 -4.24 -13.29
CA ASN A 38 0.42 -3.08 -14.13
C ASN A 38 -0.75 -2.13 -14.41
N TRP A 39 -1.98 -2.56 -14.11
CA TRP A 39 -3.19 -1.77 -14.27
C TRP A 39 -3.36 -0.70 -13.19
N PHE A 40 -2.63 -0.71 -12.07
CA PHE A 40 -2.85 0.26 -10.98
C PHE A 40 -2.77 1.73 -11.44
N PRO A 41 -1.68 2.18 -12.10
CA PRO A 41 -1.63 3.53 -12.67
C PRO A 41 -2.72 3.78 -13.72
N ALA A 42 -3.08 2.77 -14.52
CA ALA A 42 -4.10 2.89 -15.55
C ALA A 42 -5.52 3.05 -14.97
N VAL A 43 -5.85 2.34 -13.89
CA VAL A 43 -7.10 2.48 -13.13
C VAL A 43 -7.19 3.89 -12.55
N PHE A 44 -6.11 4.40 -11.96
CA PHE A 44 -6.08 5.77 -11.46
C PHE A 44 -6.33 6.79 -12.58
N ALA A 45 -5.59 6.67 -13.69
CA ALA A 45 -5.75 7.55 -14.84
C ALA A 45 -7.18 7.50 -15.42
N TYR A 46 -7.80 6.32 -15.48
CA TYR A 46 -9.16 6.14 -15.96
C TYR A 46 -10.20 6.78 -15.04
N HIS A 47 -9.99 6.73 -13.72
CA HIS A 47 -10.91 7.30 -12.73
C HIS A 47 -10.55 8.72 -12.30
N TYR A 48 -9.55 9.36 -12.92
CA TYR A 48 -9.00 10.64 -12.47
C TYR A 48 -10.09 11.70 -12.23
N ASP A 49 -10.93 11.99 -13.22
CA ASP A 49 -11.97 13.02 -13.11
C ASP A 49 -12.97 12.71 -11.98
N ALA A 50 -13.33 11.43 -11.82
CA ALA A 50 -14.21 11.00 -10.75
C ALA A 50 -13.55 11.14 -9.37
N ILE A 51 -12.24 10.86 -9.27
CA ILE A 51 -11.46 11.06 -8.05
C ILE A 51 -11.42 12.55 -7.71
N VAL A 52 -11.07 13.42 -8.66
CA VAL A 52 -11.03 14.88 -8.48
C VAL A 52 -12.38 15.43 -7.99
N ALA A 53 -13.49 14.92 -8.52
CA ALA A 53 -14.83 15.33 -8.09
C ALA A 53 -15.21 14.83 -6.67
N SER A 54 -14.55 13.79 -6.16
CA SER A 54 -14.91 13.11 -4.91
C SER A 54 -14.09 13.56 -3.69
N VAL A 55 -12.86 14.04 -3.91
CA VAL A 55 -11.96 14.43 -2.84
C VAL A 55 -12.42 15.72 -2.14
N PRO A 56 -12.15 15.90 -0.84
CA PRO A 56 -12.62 17.08 -0.08
C PRO A 56 -11.78 18.35 -0.31
N PHE A 57 -10.86 18.34 -1.27
CA PHE A 57 -9.95 19.43 -1.57
C PHE A 57 -9.90 19.66 -3.09
N THR A 58 -9.74 20.91 -3.50
CA THR A 58 -9.71 21.27 -4.93
C THR A 58 -8.30 21.59 -5.39
N ARG A 59 -8.08 21.48 -6.70
CA ARG A 59 -6.80 21.84 -7.34
C ARG A 59 -6.46 23.30 -7.10
N GLU A 60 -7.44 24.20 -7.18
CA GLU A 60 -7.23 25.64 -6.97
C GLU A 60 -6.77 25.93 -5.55
N ARG A 61 -7.38 25.29 -4.54
CA ARG A 61 -6.96 25.48 -3.14
C ARG A 61 -5.57 24.90 -2.89
N TYR A 62 -5.26 23.76 -3.51
CA TYR A 62 -3.94 23.13 -3.43
C TYR A 62 -2.86 24.04 -4.01
N GLU A 63 -3.07 24.54 -5.23
CA GLU A 63 -2.14 25.44 -5.91
C GLU A 63 -2.05 26.82 -5.26
N ALA A 64 -3.13 27.33 -4.67
CA ALA A 64 -3.12 28.60 -3.94
C ALA A 64 -2.37 28.53 -2.60
N HIS A 65 -2.07 27.33 -2.09
CA HIS A 65 -1.48 27.16 -0.77
C HIS A 65 0.01 27.56 -0.75
N GLY A 66 0.29 28.78 -0.26
CA GLY A 66 1.62 29.42 -0.34
C GLY A 66 2.76 28.56 0.20
N ARG A 67 2.61 27.98 1.40
CA ARG A 67 3.66 27.13 1.98
C ARG A 67 3.91 25.85 1.20
N LEU A 68 2.87 25.27 0.60
CA LEU A 68 3.00 24.06 -0.20
C LEU A 68 3.86 24.35 -1.43
N ARG A 69 3.54 25.44 -2.14
CA ARG A 69 4.32 25.91 -3.29
C ARG A 69 5.79 26.17 -2.95
N GLU A 70 6.06 26.85 -1.83
CA GLU A 70 7.43 27.10 -1.36
C GLU A 70 8.20 25.81 -1.12
N LEU A 71 7.56 24.82 -0.50
CA LEU A 71 8.18 23.52 -0.20
C LEU A 71 8.42 22.71 -1.48
N LEU A 72 7.46 22.66 -2.41
CA LEU A 72 7.64 21.99 -3.70
C LEU A 72 8.80 22.59 -4.49
N ALA A 73 8.84 23.93 -4.60
CA ALA A 73 9.93 24.62 -5.27
C ALA A 73 11.28 24.40 -4.57
N GLY A 74 11.31 24.53 -3.25
CA GLY A 74 12.52 24.35 -2.44
C GLY A 74 13.05 22.92 -2.39
N LEU A 75 12.23 21.93 -2.75
CA LEU A 75 12.59 20.52 -2.89
C LEU A 75 12.81 20.10 -4.35
N ALA A 76 12.61 21.02 -5.31
CA ALA A 76 12.67 20.79 -6.75
C ALA A 76 11.69 19.70 -7.24
N LEU A 77 10.50 19.65 -6.63
CA LEU A 77 9.43 18.73 -7.03
C LEU A 77 8.56 19.36 -8.11
N ASN A 78 8.20 18.57 -9.13
CA ASN A 78 7.28 19.01 -10.18
C ASN A 78 5.86 19.13 -9.60
N PRO A 79 5.22 20.33 -9.62
CA PRO A 79 3.90 20.51 -9.03
C PRO A 79 2.79 19.67 -9.68
N GLU A 80 2.83 19.48 -11.00
CA GLU A 80 1.84 18.71 -11.75
C GLU A 80 1.91 17.22 -11.36
N SER A 81 3.10 16.64 -11.45
CA SER A 81 3.33 15.24 -11.09
C SER A 81 3.03 14.99 -9.60
N PHE A 82 3.34 15.97 -8.74
CA PHE A 82 3.10 15.87 -7.31
C PHE A 82 1.61 15.99 -6.95
N TRP A 83 0.83 16.77 -7.69
CA TRP A 83 -0.63 16.76 -7.62
C TRP A 83 -1.20 15.38 -7.98
N GLY A 84 -0.75 14.80 -9.10
CA GLY A 84 -1.14 13.46 -9.52
C GLY A 84 -0.84 12.40 -8.46
N LEU A 85 0.37 12.41 -7.90
CA LEU A 85 0.75 11.53 -6.80
C LEU A 85 -0.13 11.75 -5.55
N THR A 86 -0.41 13.00 -5.20
CA THR A 86 -1.24 13.34 -4.03
C THR A 86 -2.63 12.71 -4.17
N LEU A 87 -3.27 12.88 -5.32
CA LEU A 87 -4.59 12.29 -5.60
C LEU A 87 -4.55 10.77 -5.61
N TYR A 88 -3.54 10.18 -6.25
CA TYR A 88 -3.37 8.73 -6.30
C TYR A 88 -3.25 8.13 -4.90
N LEU A 89 -2.36 8.67 -4.07
CA LEU A 89 -2.15 8.21 -2.70
C LEU A 89 -3.38 8.48 -1.83
N TYR A 90 -4.09 9.60 -2.05
CA TYR A 90 -5.30 9.90 -1.30
C TYR A 90 -6.37 8.84 -1.58
N ASP A 91 -6.66 8.61 -2.85
CA ASP A 91 -7.67 7.64 -3.28
C ASP A 91 -7.30 6.22 -2.84
N TYR A 92 -6.04 5.81 -3.01
CA TYR A 92 -5.55 4.51 -2.57
C TYR A 92 -5.66 4.31 -1.06
N VAL A 93 -5.22 5.29 -0.25
CA VAL A 93 -5.25 5.19 1.21
C VAL A 93 -6.68 5.30 1.74
N ALA A 94 -7.50 6.20 1.19
CA ALA A 94 -8.90 6.32 1.56
C ALA A 94 -9.66 5.03 1.27
N ASP A 95 -9.47 4.46 0.07
CA ASP A 95 -10.03 3.17 -0.30
C ASP A 95 -9.56 2.06 0.66
N ALA A 96 -8.25 1.91 0.89
CA ALA A 96 -7.70 0.88 1.76
C ALA A 96 -8.11 1.00 3.25
N CYS A 97 -8.23 2.22 3.78
CA CYS A 97 -8.52 2.47 5.19
C CYS A 97 -10.01 2.58 5.49
N LEU A 98 -10.80 3.11 4.55
CA LEU A 98 -12.23 3.40 4.74
C LEU A 98 -13.13 2.38 4.07
N ASN A 99 -12.64 1.60 3.10
CA ASN A 99 -13.37 0.42 2.68
C ASN A 99 -13.38 -0.59 3.80
N ARG A 100 -14.58 -1.07 4.09
CA ARG A 100 -14.83 -2.12 5.08
C ARG A 100 -14.42 -3.48 4.52
N LEU A 101 -13.29 -3.58 3.83
CA LEU A 101 -12.78 -4.80 3.23
C LEU A 101 -11.39 -5.02 3.81
N ALA A 102 -11.28 -5.96 4.74
CA ALA A 102 -10.01 -6.40 5.29
C ALA A 102 -9.54 -7.63 4.52
N THR A 103 -8.28 -7.63 4.09
CA THR A 103 -7.60 -8.85 3.70
C THR A 103 -7.58 -9.80 4.89
N ARG A 104 -8.19 -10.98 4.76
CA ARG A 104 -7.96 -12.05 5.74
C ARG A 104 -6.51 -12.49 5.62
N LYS A 105 -5.97 -12.95 6.75
CA LYS A 105 -4.73 -13.71 6.75
C LYS A 105 -4.86 -14.84 5.75
N ASN A 106 -3.94 -14.92 4.80
CA ASN A 106 -3.83 -16.10 3.94
C ASN A 106 -3.33 -17.30 4.77
N ALA A 107 -3.34 -18.49 4.19
CA ALA A 107 -2.88 -19.69 4.88
C ALA A 107 -1.40 -19.56 5.26
N LYS A 108 -0.59 -18.81 4.50
CA LYS A 108 0.81 -18.52 4.82
C LYS A 108 0.97 -17.70 6.09
N GLU A 109 0.26 -16.59 6.23
CA GLU A 109 0.28 -15.75 7.44
C GLU A 109 -0.26 -16.52 8.66
N THR A 110 -1.35 -17.27 8.47
CA THR A 110 -1.91 -18.15 9.52
C THR A 110 -0.92 -19.23 9.94
N TYR A 111 -0.20 -19.82 8.98
CA TYR A 111 0.80 -20.85 9.22
C TYR A 111 2.03 -20.28 9.92
N GLN A 112 2.51 -19.11 9.52
CA GLN A 112 3.62 -18.42 10.16
C GLN A 112 3.29 -18.02 11.59
N ASP A 113 2.10 -17.46 11.84
CA ASP A 113 1.62 -17.16 13.19
C ASP A 113 1.58 -18.42 14.05
N LEU A 114 1.07 -19.52 13.51
CA LEU A 114 1.05 -20.80 14.20
C LEU A 114 2.48 -21.22 14.53
N ARG A 115 3.39 -21.25 13.56
CA ARG A 115 4.80 -21.63 13.74
C ARG A 115 5.51 -20.78 14.79
N ASP A 116 5.37 -19.46 14.71
CA ASP A 116 6.02 -18.52 15.63
C ASP A 116 5.44 -18.65 17.04
N PHE A 117 4.13 -18.90 17.15
CA PHE A 117 3.49 -19.28 18.40
C PHE A 117 4.05 -20.60 18.95
N LEU A 118 4.28 -21.61 18.09
CA LEU A 118 4.87 -22.90 18.50
C LEU A 118 6.31 -22.76 18.98
N ALA A 119 7.12 -21.96 18.29
CA ALA A 119 8.53 -21.74 18.64
C ALA A 119 8.68 -20.99 19.97
N SER A 120 7.76 -20.05 20.25
CA SER A 120 7.88 -19.12 21.38
C SER A 120 7.27 -19.63 22.69
N ASN A 121 6.39 -20.65 22.65
CA ASN A 121 5.60 -21.09 23.82
C ASN A 121 6.01 -22.45 24.42
N GLY A 122 7.14 -23.04 24.00
CA GLY A 122 7.61 -24.34 24.51
C GLY A 122 6.71 -25.53 24.12
N PRO A 123 6.85 -26.71 24.75
CA PRO A 123 6.08 -27.89 24.36
C PRO A 123 4.59 -27.66 24.60
N MET A 124 3.83 -27.66 23.50
CA MET A 124 2.38 -27.45 23.53
C MET A 124 1.68 -28.43 24.46
N ARG A 125 0.76 -27.90 25.27
CA ARG A 125 -0.09 -28.70 26.16
C ARG A 125 -1.52 -28.85 25.64
N ARG A 126 -1.96 -27.94 24.77
CA ARG A 126 -3.32 -27.92 24.23
C ARG A 126 -3.43 -27.06 22.98
N ILE A 127 -4.07 -27.58 21.93
CA ILE A 127 -4.60 -26.80 20.80
C ILE A 127 -6.12 -26.92 20.81
N THR A 128 -6.82 -25.81 20.60
CA THR A 128 -8.27 -25.80 20.41
C THR A 128 -8.59 -25.16 19.07
N TYR A 129 -9.29 -25.89 18.22
CA TYR A 129 -9.81 -25.42 16.94
C TYR A 129 -11.33 -25.34 17.02
N LYS A 130 -11.91 -24.22 16.61
CA LYS A 130 -13.36 -24.05 16.49
C LYS A 130 -13.72 -23.94 15.02
N ALA A 131 -14.43 -24.93 14.51
CA ALA A 131 -14.92 -24.97 13.14
C ALA A 131 -16.04 -23.94 12.93
N GLU A 132 -16.27 -23.53 11.68
CA GLU A 132 -17.32 -22.56 11.31
C GLU A 132 -18.73 -23.02 11.71
N ASN A 133 -18.98 -24.34 11.72
CA ASN A 133 -20.23 -24.93 12.21
C ASN A 133 -20.38 -24.94 13.74
N GLY A 134 -19.48 -24.27 14.46
CA GLY A 134 -19.49 -24.15 15.92
C GLY A 134 -18.91 -25.34 16.68
N LYS A 135 -18.52 -26.43 16.02
CA LYS A 135 -17.89 -27.57 16.67
C LYS A 135 -16.47 -27.22 17.10
N THR A 136 -16.12 -27.61 18.33
CA THR A 136 -14.80 -27.39 18.90
C THR A 136 -14.05 -28.71 18.99
N PHE A 137 -12.85 -28.76 18.42
CA PHE A 137 -11.91 -29.85 18.56
C PHE A 137 -10.75 -29.42 19.45
N THR A 138 -10.43 -30.21 20.46
CA THR A 138 -9.32 -29.93 21.37
C THR A 138 -8.34 -31.08 21.33
N LEU A 139 -7.08 -30.80 21.01
CA LEU A 139 -5.96 -31.74 21.04
C LEU A 139 -5.10 -31.45 22.26
N THR A 140 -5.02 -32.40 23.19
CA THR A 140 -4.20 -32.29 24.42
C THR A 140 -3.11 -33.36 24.53
N ASP A 141 -3.10 -34.33 23.61
CA ASP A 141 -2.13 -35.42 23.65
C ASP A 141 -0.72 -34.89 23.34
N PRO A 142 0.25 -35.03 24.26
CA PRO A 142 1.59 -34.45 24.07
C PRO A 142 2.37 -35.04 22.89
N LEU A 143 2.13 -36.31 22.53
CA LEU A 143 2.82 -36.97 21.43
C LEU A 143 2.29 -36.47 20.09
N LEU A 144 0.96 -36.36 19.94
CA LEU A 144 0.32 -35.80 18.76
C LEU A 144 0.65 -34.32 18.58
N LEU A 145 0.70 -33.55 19.67
CA LEU A 145 1.11 -32.14 19.64
C LEU A 145 2.57 -31.98 19.17
N LYS A 146 3.47 -32.86 19.63
CA LYS A 146 4.87 -32.90 19.18
C LYS A 146 4.98 -33.29 17.70
N TYR A 147 4.21 -34.28 17.25
CA TYR A 147 4.19 -34.66 15.83
C TYR A 147 3.64 -33.55 14.93
N LEU A 148 2.59 -32.87 15.36
CA LEU A 148 2.03 -31.72 14.64
C LEU A 148 3.10 -30.62 14.46
N SER A 149 3.84 -30.28 15.52
CA SER A 149 4.92 -29.29 15.42
C SER A 149 6.06 -29.71 14.48
N LEU A 150 6.36 -31.00 14.38
CA LEU A 150 7.38 -31.52 13.46
C LEU A 150 6.91 -31.54 12.00
N THR A 151 5.59 -31.68 11.78
CA THR A 151 4.99 -31.79 10.45
C THR A 151 4.75 -30.40 9.83
N LEU A 152 4.56 -29.37 10.66
CA LEU A 152 4.50 -27.96 10.27
C LEU A 152 5.91 -27.35 10.02
N ALA A 153 6.89 -28.17 9.62
CA ALA A 153 8.19 -27.69 9.18
C ALA A 153 8.14 -27.47 7.66
N GLU A 154 8.49 -26.27 7.19
CA GLU A 154 8.45 -25.89 5.76
C GLU A 154 9.26 -26.85 4.87
N GLU A 155 10.29 -27.48 5.42
CA GLU A 155 11.13 -28.48 4.78
C GLU A 155 10.36 -29.74 4.33
N ARG A 156 9.18 -29.98 4.91
CA ARG A 156 8.34 -31.15 4.60
C ARG A 156 7.12 -30.86 3.72
N MET A 157 6.94 -29.61 3.28
CA MET A 157 5.88 -29.28 2.31
C MET A 157 6.19 -29.90 0.95
N SER A 158 5.15 -30.43 0.28
CA SER A 158 5.29 -30.87 -1.11
C SER A 158 5.53 -29.69 -2.05
N VAL A 159 6.00 -29.95 -3.27
CA VAL A 159 6.20 -28.91 -4.29
C VAL A 159 4.89 -28.17 -4.59
N PHE A 160 3.77 -28.91 -4.64
CA PHE A 160 2.45 -28.33 -4.87
C PHE A 160 1.95 -27.50 -3.68
N ASP A 161 2.19 -27.97 -2.45
CA ASP A 161 1.84 -27.21 -1.24
C ASP A 161 2.70 -25.96 -1.11
N LYS A 162 3.98 -26.00 -1.50
CA LYS A 162 4.84 -24.80 -1.58
C LYS A 162 4.35 -23.81 -2.63
N TYR A 163 3.94 -24.30 -3.80
CA TYR A 163 3.35 -23.46 -4.83
C TYR A 163 2.07 -22.77 -4.33
N LEU A 164 1.15 -23.51 -3.70
CA LEU A 164 -0.05 -22.92 -3.08
C LEU A 164 0.32 -21.97 -1.93
N TYR A 165 1.29 -22.34 -1.09
CA TYR A 165 1.81 -21.53 0.02
C TYR A 165 2.36 -20.17 -0.46
N ASP A 166 3.05 -20.13 -1.60
CA ASP A 166 3.66 -18.91 -2.12
C ASP A 166 2.73 -18.07 -3.00
N ASN A 167 1.65 -18.66 -3.54
CA ASN A 167 0.78 -18.01 -4.52
C ASN A 167 -0.70 -17.88 -4.08
N GLU A 168 -1.03 -18.17 -2.82
CA GLU A 168 -2.40 -18.03 -2.33
C GLU A 168 -2.83 -16.55 -2.26
N VAL A 169 -3.89 -16.22 -3.01
CA VAL A 169 -4.50 -14.89 -3.03
C VAL A 169 -5.31 -14.69 -1.74
N CYS A 170 -5.06 -13.58 -1.04
CA CYS A 170 -5.80 -13.26 0.19
C CYS A 170 -7.30 -13.11 -0.08
N ALA A 171 -8.12 -13.89 0.63
CA ALA A 171 -9.56 -13.68 0.63
C ALA A 171 -9.90 -12.36 1.33
N VAL A 172 -10.79 -11.57 0.73
CA VAL A 172 -11.29 -10.34 1.34
C VAL A 172 -12.51 -10.66 2.19
N SER A 173 -12.56 -10.13 3.41
CA SER A 173 -13.75 -10.17 4.26
C SER A 173 -14.18 -8.77 4.66
N PRO A 174 -15.47 -8.55 4.97
CA PRO A 174 -15.88 -7.30 5.55
C PRO A 174 -15.08 -7.00 6.83
N ALA A 175 -14.37 -5.86 6.87
CA ALA A 175 -13.72 -5.40 8.08
C ALA A 175 -14.80 -4.98 9.10
N ASP A 176 -14.67 -5.44 10.35
CA ASP A 176 -15.63 -5.10 11.42
C ASP A 176 -15.70 -3.59 11.66
N LYS A 177 -14.60 -2.86 11.43
CA LYS A 177 -14.48 -1.39 11.52
C LYS A 177 -13.44 -0.87 10.53
N ALA A 178 -13.69 0.31 9.96
CA ALA A 178 -12.71 1.07 9.20
C ALA A 178 -11.56 1.56 10.10
N ASP A 179 -10.39 1.80 9.52
CA ASP A 179 -9.27 2.40 10.23
C ASP A 179 -9.61 3.83 10.68
N SER A 180 -9.05 4.26 11.81
CA SER A 180 -9.26 5.62 12.31
C SER A 180 -8.65 6.66 11.35
N GLY A 181 -9.21 7.87 11.32
CA GLY A 181 -8.65 8.97 10.51
C GLY A 181 -7.17 9.22 10.78
N ARG A 182 -6.72 9.16 12.04
CA ARG A 182 -5.31 9.31 12.42
C ARG A 182 -4.41 8.21 11.82
N LYS A 183 -4.92 6.98 11.73
CA LYS A 183 -4.20 5.86 11.11
C LYS A 183 -4.15 5.99 9.59
N ALA A 184 -5.23 6.47 8.95
CA ALA A 184 -5.19 6.84 7.53
C ALA A 184 -4.16 7.97 7.26
N SER A 185 -4.11 9.00 8.12
CA SER A 185 -3.09 10.05 8.05
C SER A 185 -1.66 9.50 8.16
N TYR A 186 -1.46 8.49 9.02
CA TYR A 186 -0.18 7.80 9.13
C TYR A 186 0.21 7.10 7.82
N PHE A 187 -0.69 6.31 7.23
CA PHE A 187 -0.37 5.58 5.99
C PHE A 187 -0.11 6.54 4.83
N PHE A 188 -0.93 7.57 4.68
CA PHE A 188 -0.70 8.61 3.67
C PHE A 188 0.66 9.31 3.86
N ALA A 189 1.01 9.66 5.09
CA ALA A 189 2.32 10.22 5.43
C ALA A 189 3.47 9.25 5.11
N GLN A 190 3.28 7.96 5.40
CA GLN A 190 4.28 6.92 5.14
C GLN A 190 4.51 6.75 3.63
N CYS A 191 3.46 6.77 2.81
CA CYS A 191 3.56 6.72 1.34
C CYS A 191 4.35 7.90 0.79
N LEU A 192 4.02 9.12 1.22
CA LEU A 192 4.78 10.32 0.81
C LEU A 192 6.23 10.28 1.31
N ARG A 193 6.48 9.80 2.53
CA ARG A 193 7.85 9.63 3.05
C ARG A 193 8.67 8.70 2.16
N LYS A 194 8.11 7.54 1.81
CA LYS A 194 8.74 6.57 0.90
C LYS A 194 9.04 7.21 -0.46
N PHE A 195 8.07 7.91 -1.04
CA PHE A 195 8.27 8.62 -2.30
C PHE A 195 9.43 9.63 -2.23
N LEU A 196 9.46 10.47 -1.20
CA LEU A 196 10.51 11.47 -1.04
C LEU A 196 11.88 10.83 -0.81
N ASP A 197 11.95 9.66 -0.16
CA ASP A 197 13.19 8.92 0.10
C ASP A 197 13.83 8.33 -1.16
N MET A 198 13.08 8.18 -2.25
CA MET A 198 13.61 7.67 -3.51
C MET A 198 14.75 8.53 -4.07
N LYS A 199 15.78 7.87 -4.59
CA LYS A 199 16.96 8.52 -5.17
C LYS A 199 16.58 9.47 -6.31
N GLY A 200 16.89 10.76 -6.18
CA GLY A 200 16.64 11.75 -7.23
C GLY A 200 15.18 12.20 -7.36
N VAL A 201 14.33 11.93 -6.37
CA VAL A 201 13.02 12.60 -6.25
C VAL A 201 13.19 13.96 -5.58
N SER A 202 13.74 13.98 -4.37
CA SER A 202 13.90 15.20 -3.58
C SER A 202 15.33 15.70 -3.63
N SER A 203 15.50 17.02 -3.81
CA SER A 203 16.80 17.68 -3.73
C SER A 203 17.23 18.04 -2.30
N ALA A 204 16.48 17.59 -1.28
CA ALA A 204 16.75 17.92 0.11
C ALA A 204 18.15 17.50 0.56
N LYS A 205 18.87 18.42 1.19
CA LYS A 205 20.07 18.08 1.96
C LYS A 205 19.64 17.38 3.26
N ARG A 206 19.92 16.10 3.36
CA ARG A 206 19.66 15.29 4.56
C ARG A 206 20.89 15.23 5.45
N ARG A 207 20.67 15.06 6.76
CA ARG A 207 21.75 14.69 7.68
C ARG A 207 22.25 13.30 7.31
N GLN A 208 23.52 13.01 7.56
CA GLN A 208 24.10 11.70 7.28
C GLN A 208 23.29 10.61 8.00
N GLY A 209 22.86 9.58 7.25
CA GLY A 209 22.03 8.48 7.75
C GLY A 209 20.54 8.77 7.92
N ALA A 210 20.06 9.98 7.63
CA ALA A 210 18.63 10.30 7.70
C ALA A 210 17.92 9.98 6.37
N SER A 211 16.79 9.24 6.44
CA SER A 211 15.91 8.98 5.29
C SER A 211 14.97 10.13 4.95
N ILE A 212 14.84 11.13 5.83
CA ILE A 212 13.98 12.30 5.59
C ILE A 212 14.49 13.56 6.31
N SER A 213 14.39 14.71 5.65
CA SER A 213 14.72 16.04 6.18
C SER A 213 13.51 16.74 6.83
N ASN A 214 13.74 17.82 7.58
CA ASN A 214 12.64 18.60 8.15
C ASN A 214 11.76 19.25 7.08
N LYS A 215 12.32 19.72 5.96
CA LYS A 215 11.52 20.28 4.85
C LYS A 215 10.58 19.25 4.23
N GLU A 216 11.04 18.01 4.10
CA GLU A 216 10.21 16.91 3.61
C GLU A 216 9.12 16.54 4.61
N LYS A 217 9.40 16.55 5.92
CA LYS A 217 8.38 16.38 6.96
C LYS A 217 7.33 17.50 6.93
N GLU A 218 7.77 18.75 6.78
CA GLU A 218 6.88 19.91 6.62
C GLU A 218 6.01 19.76 5.36
N LEU A 219 6.56 19.29 4.24
CA LEU A 219 5.78 19.01 3.04
C LEU A 219 4.69 17.98 3.32
N ILE A 220 5.02 16.87 3.98
CA ILE A 220 4.03 15.84 4.34
C ILE A 220 2.93 16.43 5.22
N LEU A 221 3.27 17.18 6.27
CA LEU A 221 2.30 17.83 7.15
C LEU A 221 1.42 18.85 6.41
N CYS A 222 2.02 19.58 5.47
CA CYS A 222 1.30 20.53 4.62
C CYS A 222 0.26 19.81 3.74
N VAL A 223 0.65 18.71 3.10
CA VAL A 223 -0.28 17.92 2.26
C VAL A 223 -1.36 17.25 3.11
N LEU A 224 -1.03 16.72 4.29
CA LEU A 224 -2.02 16.16 5.23
C LEU A 224 -3.09 17.20 5.61
N TYR A 225 -2.68 18.44 5.86
CA TYR A 225 -3.59 19.54 6.17
C TYR A 225 -4.45 19.92 4.97
N VAL A 226 -3.84 20.13 3.80
CA VAL A 226 -4.55 20.51 2.57
C VAL A 226 -5.56 19.44 2.15
N CYS A 227 -5.22 18.16 2.30
CA CYS A 227 -6.08 17.03 1.94
C CYS A 227 -7.12 16.68 3.02
N GLY A 228 -7.11 17.36 4.18
CA GLY A 228 -8.07 17.14 5.26
C GLY A 228 -7.80 15.93 6.17
N PHE A 229 -6.64 15.27 6.04
CA PHE A 229 -6.22 14.19 6.95
C PHE A 229 -5.82 14.70 8.35
N ALA A 230 -5.34 15.95 8.44
CA ALA A 230 -4.98 16.59 9.70
C ALA A 230 -5.68 17.95 9.81
N SER A 231 -6.96 17.94 10.20
CA SER A 231 -7.80 19.15 10.25
C SER A 231 -7.55 20.06 11.45
N ASN A 232 -6.85 19.60 12.50
CA ASN A 232 -6.47 20.45 13.63
C ASN A 232 -5.35 21.43 13.22
N PRO A 233 -5.59 22.76 13.24
CA PRO A 233 -4.58 23.76 12.89
C PRO A 233 -3.31 23.70 13.74
N GLU A 234 -3.38 23.21 14.98
CA GLU A 234 -2.20 23.07 15.85
C GLU A 234 -1.19 22.05 15.33
N ASN A 235 -1.65 21.07 14.54
CA ASN A 235 -0.79 20.04 13.95
C ASN A 235 -0.13 20.52 12.64
N TYR A 236 -0.56 21.66 12.10
CA TYR A 236 -0.05 22.17 10.83
C TYR A 236 1.41 22.58 10.97
N LEU A 237 2.29 21.89 10.21
CA LEU A 237 3.75 22.04 10.24
C LEU A 237 4.41 21.69 11.59
N ASP A 238 3.69 21.09 12.55
CA ASP A 238 4.28 20.61 13.79
C ASP A 238 5.07 19.31 13.57
N LEU A 239 6.40 19.42 13.63
CA LEU A 239 7.30 18.27 13.55
C LEU A 239 7.14 17.30 14.73
N GLY A 240 6.70 17.79 15.89
CA GLY A 240 6.36 16.96 17.05
C GLY A 240 5.20 16.03 16.74
N TYR A 241 4.12 16.57 16.18
CA TYR A 241 3.00 15.80 15.66
C TYR A 241 3.42 14.77 14.61
N TYR A 242 4.23 15.14 13.61
CA TYR A 242 4.74 14.17 12.62
C TYR A 242 5.49 13.02 13.29
N ASN A 243 6.45 13.32 14.16
CA ASN A 243 7.26 12.29 14.80
C ASN A 243 6.40 11.37 15.69
N LYS A 244 5.41 11.93 16.39
CA LYS A 244 4.45 11.16 17.18
C LYS A 244 3.56 10.29 16.30
N LEU A 245 3.01 10.83 15.21
CA LEU A 245 2.20 10.09 14.24
C LEU A 245 2.97 8.88 13.68
N MET A 246 4.22 9.08 13.27
CA MET A 246 5.05 8.00 12.73
C MET A 246 5.41 6.93 13.76
N LYS A 247 5.56 7.32 15.03
CA LYS A 247 5.87 6.41 16.14
C LYS A 247 4.65 5.61 16.61
N ASP A 248 3.49 6.27 16.74
CA ASP A 248 2.27 5.66 17.29
C ASP A 248 1.79 4.44 16.48
N TYR A 249 2.08 4.42 15.17
CA TYR A 249 1.66 3.37 14.23
C TYR A 249 2.86 2.69 13.56
N GLU A 250 4.05 2.75 14.16
CA GLU A 250 5.23 2.11 13.59
C GLU A 250 5.03 0.59 13.43
N GLY A 251 5.33 0.07 12.24
CA GLY A 251 5.17 -1.36 11.92
C GLY A 251 3.76 -1.79 11.52
N GLU A 252 2.76 -0.91 11.64
CA GLU A 252 1.41 -1.17 11.14
C GLU A 252 1.42 -1.35 9.61
N ARG A 253 0.60 -2.29 9.13
CA ARG A 253 0.41 -2.55 7.70
C ARG A 253 -0.95 -2.03 7.27
N MET A 254 -0.97 -1.36 6.12
CA MET A 254 -2.22 -0.96 5.50
C MET A 254 -2.82 -2.17 4.78
N ASN A 255 -4.15 -2.27 4.80
CA ASN A 255 -4.84 -3.21 3.94
C ASN A 255 -4.61 -2.87 2.46
N GLY A 256 -4.86 -3.85 1.61
CA GLY A 256 -4.91 -3.65 0.19
C GLY A 256 -6.07 -2.75 -0.24
N SER A 257 -5.88 -1.95 -1.29
CA SER A 257 -6.97 -1.14 -1.84
C SER A 257 -7.80 -1.98 -2.80
N ALA A 258 -9.05 -2.24 -2.43
CA ALA A 258 -9.93 -3.09 -3.20
C ALA A 258 -10.18 -2.55 -4.63
N LYS A 259 -10.25 -1.22 -4.77
CA LYS A 259 -10.38 -0.55 -6.08
C LYS A 259 -9.24 -0.87 -7.04
N TYR A 260 -8.01 -1.01 -6.52
CA TYR A 260 -6.86 -1.29 -7.36
C TYR A 260 -6.58 -2.81 -7.46
N GLU A 261 -6.87 -3.58 -6.42
CA GLU A 261 -6.55 -5.01 -6.34
C GLU A 261 -7.57 -5.93 -7.02
N PHE A 262 -8.85 -5.58 -7.03
CA PHE A 262 -9.91 -6.47 -7.54
C PHE A 262 -10.59 -5.97 -8.82
N VAL A 263 -10.32 -4.74 -9.25
CA VAL A 263 -10.85 -4.22 -10.52
C VAL A 263 -10.00 -4.74 -11.67
N ARG A 264 -10.42 -5.87 -12.26
CA ARG A 264 -9.98 -6.24 -13.61
C ARG A 264 -10.53 -5.22 -14.59
N VAL A 265 -9.66 -4.31 -15.06
CA VAL A 265 -10.00 -3.42 -16.18
C VAL A 265 -10.42 -4.31 -17.36
N PRO A 266 -11.50 -3.97 -18.11
CA PRO A 266 -11.97 -4.80 -19.22
C PRO A 266 -10.81 -5.15 -20.18
N PRO A 267 -10.68 -6.41 -20.63
CA PRO A 267 -9.55 -6.86 -21.47
C PRO A 267 -9.29 -6.02 -22.72
N ALA A 268 -10.34 -5.40 -23.28
CA ALA A 268 -10.24 -4.50 -24.43
C ALA A 268 -9.30 -3.30 -24.18
N PHE A 269 -9.19 -2.85 -22.92
CA PHE A 269 -8.39 -1.69 -22.54
C PHE A 269 -6.90 -2.02 -22.35
N LEU A 270 -6.59 -3.22 -21.85
CA LEU A 270 -5.22 -3.72 -21.73
C LEU A 270 -4.58 -3.97 -23.11
N TYR A 271 -5.40 -4.36 -24.09
CA TYR A 271 -4.98 -4.54 -25.49
C TYR A 271 -4.58 -3.22 -26.16
N GLU A 272 -5.29 -2.11 -25.86
CA GLU A 272 -4.94 -0.79 -26.40
C GLU A 272 -3.66 -0.21 -25.79
N LEU A 273 -3.37 -0.51 -24.52
CA LEU A 273 -2.12 -0.10 -23.85
C LEU A 273 -0.90 -0.88 -24.36
N SER A 274 -1.02 -2.19 -24.60
CA SER A 274 0.08 -3.00 -25.14
C SER A 274 0.42 -2.64 -26.59
N GLN A 275 -0.57 -2.25 -27.40
CA GLN A 275 -0.39 -1.77 -28.77
C GLN A 275 0.33 -0.41 -28.84
N LYS A 276 0.21 0.44 -27.81
CA LYS A 276 0.87 1.76 -27.77
C LYS A 276 2.34 1.68 -27.33
N GLY A 277 2.70 0.74 -26.45
CA GLY A 277 4.10 0.51 -26.05
C GLY A 277 5.00 -0.02 -27.18
N ASN A 278 4.43 -0.68 -28.19
CA ASN A 278 5.18 -1.19 -29.35
C ASN A 278 5.36 -0.17 -30.50
N LYS A 279 4.77 1.03 -30.41
CA LYS A 279 4.84 2.04 -31.49
C LYS A 279 5.87 3.15 -31.25
N SER A 280 6.63 3.12 -30.15
CA SER A 280 7.74 4.05 -29.87
C SER A 280 9.12 3.46 -30.14
N GLY A 281 9.20 2.28 -30.76
CA GLY A 281 10.44 1.59 -31.15
C GLY A 281 10.53 1.28 -32.64
N GLY A 282 10.13 2.21 -33.51
CA GLY A 282 10.26 2.12 -34.96
C GLY A 282 10.70 3.44 -35.57
#